data_AF-A0AAW1L4V4-F1
#
_entry.id   AF-A0AAW1L4V4-F1
#
_cell.length_a   1.000
_cell.length_b   1.000
_cell.length_c   1.000
_cell.angle_alpha   90.00
_cell.angle_beta   90.00
_cell.angle_gamma   90.00
#
_symmetry.space_group_name_H-M   'P 1'
#
loop_
_entity.id
_entity.type
_entity.pdbx_description
1 polymer ?
#
loop_
_entity_poly.entity_id
_entity_poly.type
_entity_poly.pdbx_seq_one_letter_code
_entity_poly.pdbx_strand_id
1 'polypeptide(L)'
;MEKPISTILYHSTEEDTEDQPYATEIKEIQKSNVIQKLRLEHLNTEEQAMIRNLCLEIKEIQKSNVIQKLRLEHLNTEEQAMIRNLCLEYKDLCHDEKIPLTFTSQIKHRIRLKDETPV
;
A
#
# COMPACT_ATOMS: atom_id res chain seq x y z
N MET A 1 -14.82 -35.12 -34.17
CA MET A 1 -13.36 -35.14 -34.32
C MET A 1 -12.84 -33.84 -33.73
N GLU A 2 -12.59 -33.84 -32.42
CA GLU A 2 -12.04 -32.71 -31.68
C GLU A 2 -10.69 -33.18 -31.11
N LYS A 3 -9.62 -32.44 -31.40
CA LYS A 3 -8.29 -32.77 -30.88
C LYS A 3 -8.20 -32.31 -29.42
N PRO A 4 -7.74 -33.15 -28.48
CA PRO A 4 -7.62 -32.77 -27.09
C PRO A 4 -6.48 -31.76 -26.88
N ILE A 5 -6.71 -30.86 -25.92
CA ILE A 5 -5.76 -29.86 -25.44
C ILE A 5 -4.52 -30.58 -24.88
N SER A 6 -3.34 -30.24 -25.40
CA SER A 6 -2.06 -30.80 -24.97
C SER A 6 -1.80 -30.50 -23.50
N THR A 7 -1.77 -31.56 -22.69
CA THR A 7 -1.22 -31.55 -21.32
C THR A 7 0.27 -31.26 -21.41
N ILE A 8 0.71 -30.11 -20.92
CA ILE A 8 2.13 -29.81 -20.74
C ILE A 8 2.60 -30.60 -19.51
N LEU A 9 3.42 -31.62 -19.75
CA LEU A 9 4.18 -32.37 -18.75
C LEU A 9 5.23 -31.44 -18.12
N TYR A 10 5.01 -31.04 -16.87
CA TYR A 10 6.08 -30.51 -16.03
C TYR A 10 7.11 -31.63 -15.82
N HIS A 11 8.26 -31.48 -16.45
CA HIS A 11 9.43 -32.28 -16.10
C HIS A 11 9.99 -31.69 -14.82
N SER A 12 9.86 -32.43 -13.72
CA SER A 12 10.62 -32.18 -12.52
C SER A 12 12.09 -32.46 -12.81
N THR A 13 12.89 -31.41 -12.95
CA THR A 13 14.34 -31.49 -12.74
C THR A 13 14.62 -30.87 -11.37
N GLU A 14 14.96 -31.74 -10.44
CA GLU A 14 15.57 -31.38 -9.17
C GLU A 14 16.95 -30.76 -9.41
N GLU A 15 17.37 -29.94 -8.44
CA GLU A 15 18.70 -29.31 -8.28
C GLU A 15 18.96 -28.08 -9.16
N ASP A 16 18.52 -26.93 -8.65
CA ASP A 16 19.43 -25.89 -8.15
C ASP A 16 18.62 -24.96 -7.23
N THR A 17 19.05 -24.83 -5.98
CA THR A 17 18.46 -23.90 -5.01
C THR A 17 18.81 -22.47 -5.42
N GLU A 18 18.09 -21.92 -6.40
CA GLU A 18 18.13 -20.50 -6.69
C GLU A 18 17.37 -19.74 -5.60
N ASP A 19 18.10 -18.89 -4.88
CA ASP A 19 17.57 -17.87 -3.97
C ASP A 19 16.53 -17.00 -4.70
N GLN A 20 15.27 -17.41 -4.63
CA GLN A 20 14.14 -16.66 -5.16
C GLN A 20 13.96 -15.39 -4.31
N PRO A 21 14.25 -14.18 -4.85
CA PRO A 21 14.29 -12.93 -4.08
C PRO A 21 12.95 -12.60 -3.40
N TYR A 22 11.86 -13.13 -3.94
CA TYR A 22 10.49 -12.95 -3.46
C TYR A 22 10.22 -13.59 -2.09
N ALA A 23 10.86 -14.73 -1.78
CA ALA A 23 10.65 -15.41 -0.50
C ALA A 23 11.36 -14.71 0.65
N THR A 24 12.52 -14.10 0.37
CA THR A 24 13.27 -13.25 1.31
C THR A 24 12.54 -11.91 1.52
N GLU A 25 11.98 -11.36 0.46
CA GLU A 25 11.18 -10.12 0.44
C GLU A 25 9.92 -10.21 1.31
N ILE A 26 9.16 -11.31 1.25
CA ILE A 26 7.99 -11.51 2.12
C ILE A 26 8.40 -11.57 3.60
N LYS A 27 9.52 -12.24 3.92
CA LYS A 27 10.00 -12.39 5.30
C LYS A 27 10.47 -11.05 5.89
N GLU A 28 11.12 -10.20 5.11
CA GLU A 28 11.59 -8.88 5.56
C GLU A 28 10.43 -7.89 5.78
N ILE A 29 9.42 -7.89 4.91
CA ILE A 29 8.19 -7.10 5.07
C ILE A 29 7.47 -7.51 6.36
N GLN A 30 7.33 -8.81 6.61
CA GLN A 30 6.72 -9.32 7.84
C GLN A 30 7.49 -8.88 9.09
N LYS A 31 8.83 -8.89 9.04
CA LYS A 31 9.69 -8.46 10.16
C LYS A 31 9.58 -6.95 10.43
N SER A 32 9.52 -6.12 9.39
CA SER A 32 9.28 -4.67 9.50
C SER A 32 7.94 -4.35 10.17
N ASN A 33 6.87 -5.06 9.79
CA ASN A 33 5.54 -4.87 10.37
C ASN A 33 5.49 -5.25 11.86
N VAL A 34 6.26 -6.27 12.26
CA VAL A 34 6.39 -6.67 13.67
C VAL A 34 7.15 -5.60 14.47
N ILE A 35 8.22 -5.02 13.93
CA ILE A 35 8.97 -3.94 14.61
C ILE A 35 8.12 -2.67 14.77
N GLN A 36 7.34 -2.30 13.76
CA GLN A 36 6.41 -1.16 13.85
C GLN A 36 5.31 -1.39 14.90
N LYS A 37 4.75 -2.62 14.98
CA LYS A 37 3.80 -3.00 16.04
C LYS A 37 4.43 -2.94 17.44
N LEU A 38 5.61 -3.52 17.63
CA LEU A 38 6.32 -3.54 18.92
C LEU A 38 6.71 -2.13 19.41
N ARG A 39 6.90 -1.17 18.49
CA ARG A 39 7.23 0.23 18.83
C ARG A 39 6.03 1.01 19.36
N LEU A 40 4.80 0.62 19.00
CA LEU A 40 3.57 1.23 19.51
C LEU A 40 3.20 0.73 20.91
N GLU A 41 3.53 -0.51 21.25
CA GLU A 41 3.23 -1.12 22.56
C GLU A 41 4.06 -0.56 23.72
N HIS A 42 5.20 0.09 23.43
CA HIS A 42 6.06 0.73 24.43
C HIS A 42 5.81 2.23 24.62
N LEU A 43 4.85 2.82 23.91
CA LEU A 43 4.51 4.23 24.07
C LEU A 43 3.74 4.46 25.37
N ASN A 44 4.04 5.55 26.05
CA ASN A 44 3.29 5.96 27.23
C ASN A 44 1.89 6.49 26.86
N THR A 45 1.02 6.66 27.86
CA THR A 45 -0.38 7.06 27.63
C THR A 45 -0.52 8.42 26.95
N GLU A 46 0.37 9.37 27.23
CA GLU A 46 0.36 10.71 26.61
C GLU A 46 0.76 10.64 25.13
N GLU A 47 1.80 9.87 24.80
CA GLU A 47 2.23 9.62 23.43
C GLU A 47 1.14 8.93 22.60
N GLN A 48 0.48 7.92 23.17
CA GLN A 48 -0.66 7.24 22.53
C GLN A 48 -1.83 8.21 22.30
N ALA A 49 -2.12 9.10 23.24
CA ALA A 49 -3.16 10.12 23.10
C ALA A 49 -2.81 11.13 21.99
N MET A 50 -1.56 11.56 21.92
CA MET A 50 -1.08 12.47 20.87
C MET A 50 -1.20 11.85 19.47
N ILE A 51 -0.77 10.59 19.31
CA ILE A 51 -0.91 9.87 18.03
C ILE A 51 -2.38 9.72 17.64
N ARG A 52 -3.25 9.40 18.59
CA ARG A 52 -4.70 9.30 18.33
C ARG A 52 -5.25 10.63 17.82
N ASN A 53 -4.89 11.74 18.45
CA ASN A 53 -5.33 13.07 18.05
C ASN A 53 -4.85 13.42 16.63
N LEU A 54 -3.58 13.15 16.32
CA LEU A 54 -3.03 13.37 14.99
C LEU A 54 -3.74 12.51 13.93
N CYS A 55 -4.02 11.23 14.23
CA CYS A 55 -4.77 10.35 13.34
C CYS A 55 -6.20 10.84 13.08
N LEU A 56 -6.86 11.45 14.07
CA LEU A 56 -8.18 12.05 13.89
C LEU A 56 -8.12 13.29 13.00
N GLU A 57 -7.13 14.16 13.21
CA GLU A 57 -6.92 15.35 12.38
C GLU A 57 -6.68 14.98 10.91
N ILE A 58 -5.81 14.00 10.65
CA ILE A 58 -5.56 13.46 9.31
C ILE A 58 -6.85 12.95 8.65
N LYS A 59 -7.68 12.21 9.40
CA LYS A 59 -8.95 11.66 8.88
C LYS A 59 -9.95 12.75 8.48
N GLU A 60 -9.97 13.88 9.19
CA GLU A 60 -10.84 15.01 8.88
C GLU A 60 -10.32 15.82 7.69
N ILE A 61 -9.00 16.04 7.60
CA ILE A 61 -8.36 16.67 6.45
C ILE A 61 -8.71 15.91 5.17
N GLN A 62 -8.48 14.59 5.15
CA GLN A 62 -8.79 13.74 3.99
C GLN A 62 -10.27 13.81 3.62
N LYS A 63 -11.17 13.74 4.61
CA LYS A 63 -12.62 13.82 4.37
C LYS A 63 -13.01 15.13 3.69
N SER A 64 -12.51 16.26 4.20
CA SER A 64 -12.85 17.58 3.65
C SER A 64 -12.30 17.77 2.24
N ASN A 65 -11.04 17.41 2.01
CA ASN A 65 -10.35 17.66 0.75
C ASN A 65 -10.86 16.77 -0.38
N VAL A 66 -11.20 15.52 -0.09
CA VAL A 66 -11.78 14.61 -1.08
C VAL A 66 -13.10 15.18 -1.61
N ILE A 67 -14.01 15.61 -0.73
CA ILE A 67 -15.32 16.13 -1.17
C ILE A 67 -15.21 17.45 -1.93
N GLN A 68 -14.33 18.36 -1.48
CA GLN A 68 -14.18 19.69 -2.11
C GLN A 68 -13.59 19.62 -3.52
N LYS A 69 -12.76 18.62 -3.81
CA LYS A 69 -12.12 18.46 -5.13
C LYS A 69 -13.01 17.76 -6.17
N LEU A 70 -14.13 17.16 -5.76
CA LEU A 70 -15.04 16.46 -6.66
C LEU A 70 -15.92 17.46 -7.43
N ARG A 71 -15.82 17.44 -8.76
CA ARG A 71 -16.68 18.21 -9.66
C ARG A 71 -17.88 17.38 -10.08
N LEU A 72 -18.99 17.48 -9.36
CA LEU A 72 -20.18 16.63 -9.59
C LEU A 72 -21.42 17.40 -10.06
N GLU A 73 -21.27 18.69 -10.39
CA GLU A 73 -22.36 19.61 -10.78
C GLU A 73 -23.16 19.17 -12.02
N HIS A 74 -22.58 18.31 -12.85
CA HIS A 74 -23.18 17.80 -14.08
C HIS A 74 -23.93 16.47 -13.90
N LEU A 75 -23.87 15.88 -12.70
CA LEU A 75 -24.49 14.59 -12.40
C LEU A 75 -25.83 14.76 -11.70
N ASN A 76 -26.68 13.74 -11.77
CA ASN A 76 -27.92 13.75 -11.01
C ASN A 76 -27.66 13.51 -9.50
N THR A 77 -28.67 13.77 -8.67
CA THR A 77 -28.53 13.69 -7.21
C THR A 77 -28.11 12.31 -6.70
N GLU A 78 -28.57 11.24 -7.35
CA GLU A 78 -28.26 9.86 -6.97
C GLU A 78 -26.80 9.53 -7.27
N GLU A 79 -26.34 9.83 -8.48
CA GLU A 79 -24.95 9.67 -8.92
C GLU A 79 -23.99 10.49 -8.05
N GLN A 80 -24.36 11.73 -7.74
CA GLN A 80 -23.58 12.58 -6.84
C GLN A 80 -23.40 11.91 -5.47
N ALA A 81 -24.47 11.34 -4.91
CA ALA A 81 -24.41 10.67 -3.62
C ALA A 81 -23.54 9.41 -3.66
N MET A 82 -23.70 8.58 -4.71
CA MET A 82 -22.89 7.37 -4.86
C MET A 82 -21.40 7.67 -4.97
N ILE A 83 -21.00 8.64 -5.81
CA ILE A 83 -19.60 9.00 -6.00
C ILE A 83 -19.01 9.58 -4.72
N ARG A 84 -19.75 10.46 -4.01
CA ARG A 84 -19.30 11.00 -2.73
C ARG A 84 -19.07 9.90 -1.70
N ASN A 85 -20.01 8.96 -1.58
CA ASN A 85 -19.89 7.85 -0.64
C ASN A 85 -18.69 6.97 -0.97
N LEU A 86 -18.50 6.62 -2.25
CA LEU A 86 -17.34 5.84 -2.70
C LEU A 86 -16.03 6.54 -2.37
N CYS A 87 -15.91 7.83 -2.67
CA CYS A 87 -14.68 8.57 -2.39
C CYS A 87 -14.43 8.74 -0.88
N LEU A 88 -15.48 8.81 -0.06
CA LEU A 88 -15.35 8.84 1.39
C LEU A 88 -14.90 7.50 1.98
N GLU A 89 -15.37 6.40 1.40
CA GLU A 89 -14.98 5.03 1.79
C GLU A 89 -13.48 4.80 1.54
N TYR A 90 -12.97 5.25 0.39
CA TYR A 90 -11.57 5.09 -0.04
C TYR A 90 -10.76 6.41 0.04
N LYS A 91 -11.07 7.25 1.03
CA LYS A 91 -10.47 8.59 1.15
C LYS A 91 -8.96 8.58 1.41
N ASP A 92 -8.43 7.47 1.91
CA ASP A 92 -7.01 7.23 2.19
C ASP A 92 -6.19 7.00 0.92
N LEU A 93 -6.83 6.60 -0.19
CA LEU A 93 -6.19 6.51 -1.50
C LEU A 93 -5.93 7.89 -2.13
N CYS A 94 -6.68 8.92 -1.72
CA CYS A 94 -6.55 10.25 -2.28
C CYS A 94 -5.34 10.98 -1.67
N HIS A 95 -4.48 11.51 -2.55
CA HIS A 95 -3.33 12.30 -2.13
C HIS A 95 -3.74 13.65 -1.53
N ASP A 96 -3.04 14.01 -0.45
CA ASP A 96 -3.11 15.30 0.20
C ASP A 96 -1.71 15.86 0.42
N GLU A 97 -1.46 17.11 0.03
CA GLU A 97 -0.15 17.75 0.16
C GLU A 97 0.28 17.92 1.62
N LYS A 98 -0.68 17.98 2.55
CA LYS A 98 -0.40 18.11 3.99
C LYS A 98 -0.05 16.78 4.64
N ILE A 99 -0.29 15.66 3.95
CA ILE A 99 -0.08 14.31 4.48
C ILE A 99 1.11 13.69 3.74
N PRO A 100 2.23 13.43 4.43
CA PRO A 100 3.38 12.82 3.79
C PRO A 100 3.04 11.42 3.29
N LEU A 101 3.50 11.10 2.09
CA LEU A 101 3.39 9.75 1.54
C LEU A 101 4.34 8.81 2.28
N THR A 102 3.83 7.62 2.61
CA THR A 102 4.60 6.57 3.28
C THR A 102 4.48 5.27 2.50
N PHE A 103 5.54 4.47 2.50
CA PHE A 103 5.54 3.14 1.91
C PHE A 103 5.50 2.09 3.01
N THR A 104 4.72 1.03 2.82
CA THR A 104 4.69 -0.13 3.71
C THR A 104 5.91 -1.04 3.50
N SER A 105 6.47 -1.04 2.28
CA SER A 105 7.69 -1.77 1.93
C SER A 105 8.93 -0.90 2.17
N GLN A 106 9.97 -1.49 2.78
CA GLN A 106 11.26 -0.83 3.03
C GLN A 106 12.29 -1.16 1.94
N ILE A 107 11.89 -1.48 0.70
CA ILE A 107 12.84 -1.73 -0.39
C ILE A 107 13.73 -0.49 -0.55
N LYS A 108 14.98 -0.62 -0.09
CA LYS A 108 15.99 0.42 -0.27
C LYS A 108 16.48 0.33 -1.69
N HIS A 109 15.95 1.19 -2.56
CA HIS A 109 16.47 1.35 -3.90
C HIS A 109 17.92 1.84 -3.82
N ARG A 110 18.87 0.98 -4.22
CA ARG A 110 20.28 1.35 -4.37
C ARG A 110 20.51 1.75 -5.82
N ILE A 111 20.61 3.04 -6.08
CA ILE A 111 21.01 3.54 -7.39
C ILE A 111 22.54 3.44 -7.49
N ARG A 112 23.04 2.57 -8.37
CA ARG A 112 24.47 2.47 -8.67
C ARG A 112 24.83 3.52 -9.73
N LEU A 113 25.64 4.51 -9.36
CA LEU A 113 26.03 5.62 -10.27
C LEU A 113 27.43 5.46 -10.88
N LYS A 114 28.20 4.46 -10.44
CA LYS A 114 29.62 4.31 -10.79
C LYS A 114 29.94 3.10 -11.66
N ASP A 115 29.06 2.10 -11.66
CA ASP A 115 29.32 0.80 -12.27
C ASP A 115 28.28 0.58 -13.37
N GLU A 116 28.69 0.20 -14.59
CA GLU A 116 27.79 -0.07 -15.73
C GLU A 116 27.06 -1.42 -15.63
N THR A 117 27.09 -2.07 -14.47
CA THR A 117 26.37 -3.34 -14.29
C THR A 117 24.86 -3.04 -14.28
N PRO A 118 24.07 -3.59 -15.24
CA PRO A 118 22.63 -3.40 -15.23
C PRO A 118 22.04 -3.98 -13.95
N VAL A 119 21.03 -3.30 -13.42
CA VAL A 119 20.25 -3.75 -12.27
C VAL A 119 19.21 -4.76 -12.71
#